data_AF-A0A497JSW0-F1
#
_entry.id   AF-A0A497JSW0-F1
#
_cell.length_a   1.000
_cell.length_b   1.000
_cell.length_c   1.000
_cell.angle_alpha   90.00
_cell.angle_beta   90.00
_cell.angle_gamma   90.00
#
_symmetry.space_group_name_H-M   'P 1'
#
loop_
_entity.id
_entity.type
_entity.pdbx_description
1 polymer ?
#
loop_
_entity_poly.entity_id
_entity_poly.type
_entity_poly.pdbx_seq_one_letter_code
_entity_poly.pdbx_strand_id
1 'polypeptide(L)'
;YRQVQGFIRDMHDNLGIDRAIILLAGWGPIGYDNVHPDIWPPGRWAGEFRDLRAARDLAEEYGFLFGLHDNYQDIYFESPSIGVGESIVKSREVRGIGHILELGGVWEGGQAFIICSRCGLKYAQRNLPRIMEDLEPTCYFVDTTTAAKLYECYDADHPTTRSEDKEYKIRLLEYLNTLGLITGSECGVYWAAKQLHYGEGIMNFDNLRFPGIPVPLFNLVYHDSIVAYWHQGWPLNRGPIKTKFLADLLYGNPTSWNFNSETYRKFRSELKQIFKVASRLHREICFDEMVNHRFLTEDYLVQESEFSSGVKVIVNFGRKEYVSAEGRIEPMGYLIIKNQSEKNKI
;
A
#
# COMPACT_ATOMS: atom_id res chain seq x y z
N TYR A 1 21.07 1.26 1.63
CA TYR A 1 20.89 0.21 0.60
C TYR A 1 21.48 -1.16 0.93
N ARG A 2 22.75 -1.30 1.33
CA ARG A 2 23.32 -2.64 1.66
C ARG A 2 22.57 -3.41 2.76
N GLN A 3 21.99 -2.71 3.73
CA GLN A 3 21.11 -3.33 4.73
C GLN A 3 19.86 -3.95 4.10
N VAL A 4 19.27 -3.30 3.10
CA VAL A 4 18.12 -3.83 2.33
C VAL A 4 18.51 -5.12 1.62
N GLN A 5 19.69 -5.16 0.98
CA GLN A 5 20.23 -6.40 0.39
C GLN A 5 20.38 -7.52 1.44
N GLY A 6 20.80 -7.17 2.66
CA GLY A 6 20.89 -8.10 3.77
C GLY A 6 19.54 -8.67 4.19
N PHE A 7 18.49 -7.84 4.23
CA PHE A 7 17.13 -8.30 4.52
C PHE A 7 16.61 -9.20 3.41
N ILE A 8 16.78 -8.81 2.13
CA ILE A 8 16.34 -9.61 0.97
C ILE A 8 16.97 -11.00 1.00
N ARG A 9 18.30 -11.10 1.16
CA ARG A 9 19.01 -12.38 1.30
C ARG A 9 18.46 -13.20 2.45
N ASP A 10 18.32 -12.60 3.62
CA ASP A 10 17.87 -13.34 4.80
C ASP A 10 16.42 -13.83 4.67
N MET A 11 15.53 -13.00 4.11
CA MET A 11 14.13 -13.36 3.81
C MET A 11 14.08 -14.59 2.89
N HIS A 12 14.82 -14.57 1.79
CA HIS A 12 14.85 -15.68 0.84
C HIS A 12 15.57 -16.91 1.41
N ASP A 13 16.85 -16.78 1.75
CA ASP A 13 17.74 -17.91 2.03
C ASP A 13 17.44 -18.59 3.38
N ASN A 14 17.01 -17.81 4.39
CA ASN A 14 16.88 -18.32 5.76
C ASN A 14 15.44 -18.36 6.29
N LEU A 15 14.58 -17.45 5.82
CA LEU A 15 13.18 -17.45 6.22
C LEU A 15 12.29 -18.30 5.30
N GLY A 16 12.74 -18.57 4.07
CA GLY A 16 11.94 -19.27 3.06
C GLY A 16 10.78 -18.42 2.55
N ILE A 17 10.96 -17.10 2.54
CA ILE A 17 10.04 -16.17 1.89
C ILE A 17 10.35 -16.22 0.41
N ASP A 18 9.41 -16.70 -0.39
CA ASP A 18 9.59 -16.92 -1.82
C ASP A 18 8.87 -15.87 -2.67
N ARG A 19 8.04 -15.00 -2.07
CA ARG A 19 7.41 -13.84 -2.72
C ARG A 19 7.31 -12.69 -1.74
N ALA A 20 7.72 -11.51 -2.16
CA ALA A 20 7.57 -10.27 -1.39
C ALA A 20 7.49 -9.06 -2.33
N ILE A 21 6.91 -7.98 -1.83
CA ILE A 21 7.05 -6.64 -2.40
C ILE A 21 7.96 -5.85 -1.46
N ILE A 22 9.14 -5.46 -1.95
CA ILE A 22 10.09 -4.62 -1.24
C ILE A 22 9.85 -3.18 -1.68
N LEU A 23 9.11 -2.43 -0.87
CA LEU A 23 8.89 -1.00 -1.09
C LEU A 23 9.89 -0.19 -0.27
N LEU A 24 10.79 0.51 -0.95
CA LEU A 24 11.80 1.33 -0.29
C LEU A 24 11.29 2.77 -0.13
N ALA A 25 11.12 3.17 1.13
CA ALA A 25 10.75 4.54 1.50
C ALA A 25 11.98 5.39 1.81
N GLY A 26 11.86 6.70 1.54
CA GLY A 26 12.86 7.69 1.90
C GLY A 26 14.17 7.50 1.16
N TRP A 27 14.13 7.13 -0.10
CA TRP A 27 15.33 6.93 -0.95
C TRP A 27 15.76 8.23 -1.66
N GLY A 28 14.90 9.25 -1.64
CA GLY A 28 15.10 10.53 -2.32
C GLY A 28 16.30 11.33 -1.82
N PRO A 29 16.57 12.51 -2.44
CA PRO A 29 17.81 13.26 -2.25
C PRO A 29 18.11 13.58 -0.80
N ILE A 30 17.08 13.91 -0.02
CA ILE A 30 17.20 14.36 1.37
C ILE A 30 16.29 13.60 2.35
N GLY A 31 15.79 12.42 1.99
CA GLY A 31 14.97 11.60 2.90
C GLY A 31 13.54 11.39 2.47
N TYR A 32 12.75 10.88 3.40
CA TYR A 32 11.31 10.63 3.27
C TYR A 32 10.53 11.93 3.38
N ASP A 33 9.44 12.11 2.62
CA ASP A 33 8.57 13.31 2.62
C ASP A 33 9.32 14.64 2.53
N ASN A 34 10.25 14.71 1.59
CA ASN A 34 11.07 15.88 1.36
C ASN A 34 11.25 16.12 -0.13
N VAL A 35 11.26 17.39 -0.54
CA VAL A 35 11.54 17.88 -1.92
C VAL A 35 10.77 17.19 -3.05
N HIS A 36 9.68 16.49 -2.77
CA HIS A 36 8.78 16.04 -3.83
C HIS A 36 8.29 17.25 -4.65
N PRO A 37 8.14 17.13 -5.97
CA PRO A 37 8.35 15.95 -6.81
C PRO A 37 9.79 15.83 -7.35
N ASP A 38 10.76 16.57 -6.82
CA ASP A 38 12.15 16.60 -7.28
C ASP A 38 13.02 15.49 -6.63
N ILE A 39 12.63 14.25 -6.87
CA ILE A 39 13.15 13.08 -6.15
C ILE A 39 14.40 12.41 -6.77
N TRP A 40 14.92 12.92 -7.87
CA TRP A 40 16.06 12.32 -8.57
C TRP A 40 17.24 13.30 -8.65
N PRO A 41 18.48 12.88 -8.33
CA PRO A 41 18.94 11.52 -8.04
C PRO A 41 18.72 11.04 -6.59
N PRO A 42 18.81 9.73 -6.30
CA PRO A 42 18.70 9.19 -4.93
C PRO A 42 19.75 9.79 -3.99
N GLY A 43 19.38 9.93 -2.72
CA GLY A 43 20.25 10.47 -1.69
C GLY A 43 21.45 9.55 -1.40
N ARG A 44 22.66 10.11 -1.36
CA ARG A 44 23.90 9.35 -1.06
C ARG A 44 24.04 8.97 0.42
N TRP A 45 23.24 9.58 1.29
CA TRP A 45 23.26 9.30 2.73
C TRP A 45 22.82 7.85 3.06
N ALA A 46 22.05 7.21 2.17
CA ALA A 46 21.66 5.80 2.30
C ALA A 46 22.66 4.82 1.65
N GLY A 47 23.69 5.33 0.98
CA GLY A 47 24.69 4.59 0.22
C GLY A 47 24.80 5.03 -1.24
N GLU A 48 25.68 4.39 -2.00
CA GLU A 48 25.88 4.71 -3.41
C GLU A 48 24.75 4.15 -4.28
N PHE A 49 24.50 4.78 -5.44
CA PHE A 49 23.48 4.32 -6.38
C PHE A 49 23.64 2.86 -6.80
N ARG A 50 24.88 2.40 -6.98
CA ARG A 50 25.19 0.99 -7.26
C ARG A 50 24.68 0.03 -6.18
N ASP A 51 24.65 0.47 -4.92
CA ASP A 51 24.16 -0.36 -3.81
C ASP A 51 22.62 -0.43 -3.81
N LEU A 52 21.94 0.61 -4.31
CA LEU A 52 20.49 0.60 -4.55
C LEU A 52 20.14 -0.33 -5.71
N ARG A 53 20.83 -0.19 -6.86
CA ARG A 53 20.64 -1.09 -8.00
C ARG A 53 20.89 -2.55 -7.62
N ALA A 54 21.97 -2.83 -6.90
CA ALA A 54 22.24 -4.18 -6.39
C ALA A 54 21.16 -4.72 -5.43
N ALA A 55 20.38 -3.86 -4.75
CA ALA A 55 19.23 -4.31 -3.96
C ALA A 55 18.03 -4.65 -4.85
N ARG A 56 17.79 -3.87 -5.91
CA ARG A 56 16.77 -4.18 -6.92
C ARG A 56 17.08 -5.49 -7.63
N ASP A 57 18.29 -5.63 -8.18
CA ASP A 57 18.69 -6.79 -8.98
C ASP A 57 18.59 -8.08 -8.15
N LEU A 58 19.02 -8.02 -6.89
CA LEU A 58 18.91 -9.14 -5.95
C LEU A 58 17.46 -9.52 -5.63
N ALA A 59 16.57 -8.53 -5.47
CA ALA A 59 15.16 -8.80 -5.24
C ALA A 59 14.55 -9.52 -6.45
N GLU A 60 14.86 -9.06 -7.66
CA GLU A 60 14.39 -9.68 -8.90
C GLU A 60 14.96 -11.10 -9.09
N GLU A 61 16.24 -11.33 -8.80
CA GLU A 61 16.86 -12.66 -8.82
C GLU A 61 16.10 -13.67 -7.93
N TYR A 62 15.60 -13.22 -6.78
CA TYR A 62 14.80 -14.03 -5.86
C TYR A 62 13.30 -14.03 -6.16
N GLY A 63 12.87 -13.40 -7.26
CA GLY A 63 11.46 -13.32 -7.67
C GLY A 63 10.59 -12.44 -6.77
N PHE A 64 11.21 -11.47 -6.08
CA PHE A 64 10.50 -10.41 -5.36
C PHE A 64 10.27 -9.22 -6.27
N LEU A 65 9.24 -8.45 -5.96
CA LEU A 65 9.08 -7.11 -6.52
C LEU A 65 9.91 -6.12 -5.71
N PHE A 66 10.51 -5.14 -6.38
CA PHE A 66 11.24 -4.04 -5.78
C PHE A 66 10.77 -2.71 -6.35
N GLY A 67 10.44 -1.78 -5.47
CA GLY A 67 9.91 -0.48 -5.85
C GLY A 67 10.26 0.63 -4.90
N LEU A 68 9.90 1.83 -5.34
CA LEU A 68 10.18 3.08 -4.65
C LEU A 68 8.87 3.70 -4.18
N HIS A 69 8.87 4.20 -2.94
CA HIS A 69 7.81 5.08 -2.46
C HIS A 69 8.09 6.51 -2.89
N ASP A 70 7.18 7.11 -3.64
CA ASP A 70 7.30 8.45 -4.19
C ASP A 70 5.99 9.21 -4.01
N ASN A 71 5.98 10.50 -4.32
CA ASN A 71 4.83 11.37 -4.15
C ASN A 71 4.80 12.42 -5.28
N TYR A 72 3.67 12.53 -5.97
CA TYR A 72 3.42 13.51 -7.04
C TYR A 72 2.27 14.47 -6.68
N GLN A 73 1.88 14.49 -5.42
CA GLN A 73 0.83 15.34 -4.88
C GLN A 73 1.39 16.45 -3.97
N ASP A 74 2.43 16.18 -3.19
CA ASP A 74 3.02 17.16 -2.28
C ASP A 74 4.21 17.87 -2.92
N ILE A 75 4.30 19.19 -2.69
CA ILE A 75 5.47 20.01 -2.99
C ILE A 75 5.85 20.89 -1.79
N TYR A 76 7.15 21.05 -1.57
CA TYR A 76 7.70 21.75 -0.41
C TYR A 76 8.44 23.03 -0.84
N PHE A 77 8.60 23.98 0.09
CA PHE A 77 9.40 25.21 -0.12
C PHE A 77 10.84 24.98 -0.57
N GLU A 78 11.43 23.84 -0.22
CA GLU A 78 12.80 23.50 -0.63
C GLU A 78 12.88 22.78 -1.99
N SER A 79 11.73 22.42 -2.58
CA SER A 79 11.70 21.66 -3.84
C SER A 79 12.17 22.57 -4.98
N PRO A 80 13.18 22.20 -5.79
CA PRO A 80 13.64 22.99 -6.93
C PRO A 80 12.54 23.43 -7.91
N SER A 81 11.45 22.67 -8.03
CA SER A 81 10.31 23.00 -8.88
C SER A 81 9.37 24.04 -8.27
N ILE A 82 9.52 24.39 -6.99
CA ILE A 82 8.68 25.43 -6.39
C ILE A 82 9.07 26.81 -6.94
N GLY A 83 8.08 27.54 -7.44
CA GLY A 83 8.29 28.86 -8.08
C GLY A 83 8.54 28.84 -9.59
N VAL A 84 8.66 27.66 -10.23
CA VAL A 84 8.73 27.55 -11.70
C VAL A 84 7.34 27.21 -12.26
N GLY A 85 6.57 28.22 -12.67
CA GLY A 85 5.23 28.01 -13.28
C GLY A 85 4.22 27.36 -12.33
N GLU A 86 4.20 27.86 -11.09
CA GLU A 86 3.47 27.43 -9.89
C GLU A 86 2.40 26.33 -10.09
N SER A 87 2.78 25.08 -9.82
CA SER A 87 1.96 23.89 -10.00
C SER A 87 0.95 23.60 -8.87
N ILE A 88 0.83 24.51 -7.90
CA ILE A 88 0.03 24.31 -6.69
C ILE A 88 -1.45 24.55 -6.97
N VAL A 89 -2.33 23.77 -6.34
CA VAL A 89 -3.78 23.99 -6.38
C VAL A 89 -4.11 25.36 -5.80
N LYS A 90 -4.83 26.17 -6.59
CA LYS A 90 -5.35 27.48 -6.17
C LYS A 90 -6.83 27.41 -5.86
N SER A 91 -7.23 27.94 -4.70
CA SER A 91 -8.63 28.12 -4.33
C SER A 91 -9.34 29.06 -5.30
N ARG A 92 -10.69 29.15 -5.21
CA ARG A 92 -11.41 30.31 -5.76
C ARG A 92 -10.79 31.60 -5.25
N GLU A 93 -10.81 32.63 -6.09
CA GLU A 93 -10.34 33.95 -5.68
C GLU A 93 -11.18 34.46 -4.51
N VAL A 94 -10.50 34.87 -3.44
CA VAL A 94 -11.12 35.52 -2.29
C VAL A 94 -10.95 37.03 -2.44
N ARG A 95 -12.07 37.76 -2.50
CA ARG A 95 -12.08 39.21 -2.74
C ARG A 95 -11.14 39.93 -1.75
N GLY A 96 -10.17 40.65 -2.29
CA GLY A 96 -9.18 41.42 -1.51
C GLY A 96 -7.99 40.62 -0.99
N ILE A 97 -7.94 39.31 -1.23
CA ILE A 97 -6.83 38.42 -0.85
C ILE A 97 -6.18 37.78 -2.10
N GLY A 98 -6.98 37.41 -3.09
CA GLY A 98 -6.53 36.65 -4.26
C GLY A 98 -6.77 35.15 -4.08
N HIS A 99 -6.01 34.33 -4.80
CA HIS A 99 -6.04 32.87 -4.66
C HIS A 99 -5.25 32.43 -3.42
N ILE A 100 -5.81 31.51 -2.65
CA ILE A 100 -5.11 30.82 -1.56
C ILE A 100 -4.50 29.54 -2.12
N LEU A 101 -3.23 29.29 -1.80
CA LEU A 101 -2.54 28.04 -2.13
C LEU A 101 -3.03 26.92 -1.21
N GLU A 102 -3.41 25.78 -1.79
CA GLU A 102 -3.88 24.63 -1.01
C GLU A 102 -2.71 24.03 -0.21
N LEU A 103 -2.88 24.04 1.12
CA LEU A 103 -1.93 23.43 2.04
C LEU A 103 -2.11 21.90 2.04
N GLY A 104 -0.99 21.19 2.02
CA GLY A 104 -0.91 19.78 2.31
C GLY A 104 -0.68 19.50 3.79
N GLY A 105 -0.22 18.28 4.09
CA GLY A 105 0.21 17.91 5.43
C GLY A 105 1.48 18.64 5.88
N VAL A 106 1.80 18.51 7.16
CA VAL A 106 3.11 18.87 7.70
C VAL A 106 3.88 17.58 7.92
N TRP A 107 4.94 17.41 7.14
CA TRP A 107 5.74 16.20 7.10
C TRP A 107 7.21 16.53 7.43
N GLU A 108 8.13 15.61 7.18
CA GLU A 108 9.57 15.81 7.47
C GLU A 108 10.15 17.03 6.76
N GLY A 109 9.77 17.26 5.49
CA GLY A 109 10.14 18.47 4.73
C GLY A 109 9.40 19.75 5.13
N GLY A 110 8.62 19.70 6.21
CA GLY A 110 7.83 20.82 6.71
C GLY A 110 6.44 20.89 6.07
N GLN A 111 5.91 22.11 5.95
CA GLN A 111 4.60 22.36 5.35
C GLN A 111 4.63 22.04 3.85
N ALA A 112 3.86 21.04 3.43
CA ALA A 112 3.62 20.76 2.03
C ALA A 112 2.53 21.66 1.45
N PHE A 113 2.53 21.79 0.12
CA PHE A 113 1.43 22.31 -0.69
C PHE A 113 0.95 21.23 -1.64
N ILE A 114 -0.32 21.30 -2.04
CA ILE A 114 -0.90 20.32 -2.96
C ILE A 114 -0.64 20.73 -4.41
N ILE A 115 0.08 19.89 -5.14
CA ILE A 115 0.25 19.97 -6.58
C ILE A 115 -1.09 19.69 -7.27
N CYS A 116 -1.48 20.52 -8.23
CA CYS A 116 -2.58 20.23 -9.16
C CYS A 116 -2.27 18.93 -9.91
N SER A 117 -3.18 17.95 -9.90
CA SER A 117 -2.94 16.61 -10.50
C SER A 117 -2.53 16.63 -11.97
N ARG A 118 -2.99 17.63 -12.75
CA ARG A 118 -2.52 17.86 -14.13
C ARG A 118 -1.01 18.11 -14.19
N CYS A 119 -0.47 18.82 -13.22
CA CYS A 119 0.97 19.06 -13.07
C CYS A 119 1.69 17.87 -12.42
N GLY A 120 1.06 17.19 -11.45
CA GLY A 120 1.57 15.96 -10.85
C GLY A 120 1.90 14.89 -11.90
N LEU A 121 0.98 14.67 -12.87
CA LEU A 121 1.22 13.77 -14.01
C LEU A 121 2.43 14.20 -14.85
N LYS A 122 2.61 15.51 -15.12
CA LYS A 122 3.77 16.00 -15.87
C LYS A 122 5.08 15.74 -15.12
N TYR A 123 5.10 15.90 -13.81
CA TYR A 123 6.27 15.59 -13.01
C TYR A 123 6.60 14.09 -13.00
N ALA A 124 5.59 13.22 -12.94
CA ALA A 124 5.81 11.78 -13.11
C ALA A 124 6.38 11.47 -14.50
N GLN A 125 5.84 12.09 -15.56
CA GLN A 125 6.37 11.95 -16.92
C GLN A 125 7.78 12.52 -17.09
N ARG A 126 8.17 13.50 -16.28
CA ARG A 126 9.55 14.02 -16.23
C ARG A 126 10.50 13.06 -15.54
N ASN A 127 10.09 12.50 -14.40
CA ASN A 127 10.98 11.74 -13.51
C ASN A 127 11.08 10.27 -13.89
N LEU A 128 9.93 9.61 -14.09
CA LEU A 128 9.87 8.15 -14.22
C LEU A 128 10.70 7.61 -15.38
N PRO A 129 10.79 8.24 -16.58
CA PRO A 129 11.65 7.71 -17.65
C PRO A 129 13.10 7.53 -17.21
N ARG A 130 13.63 8.48 -16.44
CA ARG A 130 15.00 8.41 -15.92
C ARG A 130 15.14 7.34 -14.84
N ILE A 131 14.14 7.18 -13.97
CA ILE A 131 14.14 6.11 -12.96
C ILE A 131 14.07 4.74 -13.62
N MET A 132 13.25 4.60 -14.67
CA MET A 132 13.16 3.37 -15.45
C MET A 132 14.50 3.08 -16.10
N GLU A 133 15.12 4.02 -16.80
CA GLU A 133 16.45 3.84 -17.43
C GLU A 133 17.55 3.51 -16.40
N ASP A 134 17.59 4.25 -15.29
CA ASP A 134 18.68 4.16 -14.31
C ASP A 134 18.48 3.03 -13.29
N LEU A 135 17.26 2.57 -12.99
CA LEU A 135 17.02 1.58 -11.92
C LEU A 135 16.15 0.41 -12.37
N GLU A 136 15.26 0.58 -13.35
CA GLU A 136 14.20 -0.36 -13.78
C GLU A 136 13.50 -1.07 -12.59
N PRO A 137 12.83 -0.34 -11.68
CA PRO A 137 12.05 -0.98 -10.61
C PRO A 137 10.90 -1.81 -11.19
N THR A 138 10.42 -2.80 -10.44
CA THR A 138 9.29 -3.66 -10.87
C THR A 138 7.94 -3.17 -10.35
N CYS A 139 7.94 -2.38 -9.27
CA CYS A 139 6.75 -1.75 -8.72
C CYS A 139 7.03 -0.30 -8.35
N TYR A 140 5.97 0.50 -8.20
CA TYR A 140 6.11 1.91 -7.84
C TYR A 140 4.90 2.37 -7.06
N PHE A 141 5.13 3.09 -5.97
CA PHE A 141 4.10 3.57 -5.09
C PHE A 141 3.99 5.09 -5.17
N VAL A 142 2.82 5.59 -5.55
CA VAL A 142 2.55 7.04 -5.67
C VAL A 142 1.67 7.50 -4.52
N ASP A 143 2.32 8.06 -3.51
CA ASP A 143 1.70 8.41 -2.26
C ASP A 143 0.63 9.49 -2.40
N THR A 144 -0.36 9.30 -1.53
CA THR A 144 -1.66 9.93 -1.32
C THR A 144 -2.61 9.98 -2.51
N THR A 145 -2.21 9.56 -3.72
CA THR A 145 -3.03 9.67 -4.94
C THR A 145 -4.44 9.10 -4.76
N THR A 146 -4.57 7.92 -4.15
CA THR A 146 -5.86 7.25 -3.89
C THR A 146 -6.43 7.44 -2.48
N ALA A 147 -5.79 8.27 -1.65
CA ALA A 147 -6.27 8.60 -0.30
C ALA A 147 -6.79 10.04 -0.21
N ALA A 148 -6.14 10.96 -0.90
CA ALA A 148 -6.47 12.37 -0.85
C ALA A 148 -7.83 12.69 -1.50
N LYS A 149 -8.46 13.75 -1.02
CA LYS A 149 -9.68 14.29 -1.62
C LYS A 149 -9.44 14.68 -3.08
N LEU A 150 -10.54 14.88 -3.82
CA LEU A 150 -10.48 15.48 -5.14
C LEU A 150 -10.49 17.01 -5.01
N TYR A 151 -9.54 17.66 -5.69
CA TYR A 151 -9.32 19.10 -5.63
C TYR A 151 -9.97 19.83 -6.81
N GLU A 152 -10.21 21.13 -6.62
CA GLU A 152 -10.49 22.07 -7.72
C GLU A 152 -9.35 23.08 -7.75
N CYS A 153 -8.80 23.34 -8.94
CA CYS A 153 -7.78 24.35 -9.16
C CYS A 153 -8.34 25.48 -10.02
N TYR A 154 -8.26 26.71 -9.52
CA TYR A 154 -8.71 27.93 -10.20
C TYR A 154 -7.55 28.75 -10.79
N ASP A 155 -6.35 28.16 -10.89
CA ASP A 155 -5.24 28.76 -11.62
C ASP A 155 -5.61 28.89 -13.12
N ALA A 156 -5.18 29.98 -13.77
CA ALA A 156 -5.50 30.25 -15.16
C ALA A 156 -4.75 29.33 -16.14
N ASP A 157 -3.56 28.84 -15.78
CA ASP A 157 -2.72 28.01 -16.65
C ASP A 157 -3.07 26.51 -16.53
N HIS A 158 -3.57 26.09 -15.37
CA HIS A 158 -3.97 24.70 -15.10
C HIS A 158 -5.32 24.57 -14.37
N PRO A 159 -6.40 25.19 -14.90
CA PRO A 159 -7.71 25.06 -14.30
C PRO A 159 -8.15 23.59 -14.32
N THR A 160 -8.67 23.12 -13.20
CA THR A 160 -9.00 21.70 -13.00
C THR A 160 -10.22 21.57 -12.11
N THR A 161 -11.27 20.91 -12.59
CA THR A 161 -12.44 20.50 -11.80
C THR A 161 -12.17 19.22 -11.01
N ARG A 162 -13.01 18.86 -10.03
CA ARG A 162 -12.87 17.56 -9.32
C ARG A 162 -12.94 16.34 -10.24
N SER A 163 -13.73 16.42 -11.31
CA SER A 163 -13.85 15.34 -12.28
C SER A 163 -12.57 15.20 -13.10
N GLU A 164 -11.96 16.31 -13.49
CA GLU A 164 -10.65 16.31 -14.16
C GLU A 164 -9.54 15.91 -13.21
N ASP A 165 -9.58 16.33 -11.94
CA ASP A 165 -8.61 15.93 -10.93
C ASP A 165 -8.59 14.40 -10.77
N LYS A 166 -9.78 13.80 -10.65
CA LYS A 166 -9.94 12.34 -10.64
C LYS A 166 -9.37 11.70 -11.91
N GLU A 167 -9.67 12.25 -13.08
CA GLU A 167 -9.20 11.74 -14.36
C GLU A 167 -7.66 11.82 -14.48
N TYR A 168 -7.04 12.91 -14.04
CA TYR A 168 -5.58 13.04 -14.02
C TYR A 168 -4.91 12.09 -13.01
N LYS A 169 -5.54 11.86 -11.85
CA LYS A 169 -5.08 10.83 -10.90
C LYS A 169 -5.19 9.43 -11.51
N ILE A 170 -6.27 9.11 -12.24
CA ILE A 170 -6.39 7.84 -12.99
C ILE A 170 -5.29 7.73 -14.05
N ARG A 171 -5.04 8.80 -14.82
CA ARG A 171 -3.98 8.84 -15.84
C ARG A 171 -2.58 8.71 -15.27
N LEU A 172 -2.34 9.20 -14.06
CA LEU A 172 -1.09 8.94 -13.35
C LEU A 172 -0.92 7.44 -13.13
N LEU A 173 -1.92 6.78 -12.53
CA LEU A 173 -1.88 5.32 -12.30
C LEU A 173 -1.74 4.54 -13.61
N GLU A 174 -2.50 4.91 -14.64
CA GLU A 174 -2.41 4.32 -15.97
C GLU A 174 -1.01 4.50 -16.56
N TYR A 175 -0.41 5.69 -16.44
CA TYR A 175 0.93 5.95 -16.94
C TYR A 175 1.98 5.03 -16.28
N LEU A 176 1.91 4.83 -14.96
CA LEU A 176 2.75 3.85 -14.28
C LEU A 176 2.58 2.44 -14.87
N ASN A 177 1.33 2.02 -15.13
CA ASN A 177 1.05 0.72 -15.75
C ASN A 177 1.63 0.62 -17.17
N THR A 178 1.60 1.70 -17.96
CA THR A 178 2.22 1.72 -19.31
C THR A 178 3.74 1.55 -19.29
N LEU A 179 4.39 1.86 -18.16
CA LEU A 179 5.81 1.61 -17.94
C LEU A 179 6.10 0.17 -17.48
N GLY A 180 5.08 -0.67 -17.34
CA GLY A 180 5.21 -2.05 -16.87
C GLY A 180 5.33 -2.19 -15.36
N LEU A 181 5.03 -1.13 -14.59
CA LEU A 181 5.14 -1.12 -13.14
C LEU A 181 3.89 -1.74 -12.49
N ILE A 182 4.12 -2.54 -11.45
CA ILE A 182 3.06 -2.87 -10.49
C ILE A 182 2.79 -1.62 -9.64
N THR A 183 1.74 -0.90 -10.00
CA THR A 183 1.31 0.37 -9.38
C THR A 183 0.62 0.18 -8.03
N GLY A 184 1.14 0.86 -7.01
CA GLY A 184 0.52 1.02 -5.70
C GLY A 184 0.30 2.49 -5.32
N SER A 185 -0.56 2.71 -4.33
CA SER A 185 -0.84 4.04 -3.77
C SER A 185 -1.46 3.89 -2.37
N GLU A 186 -1.59 4.99 -1.66
CA GLU A 186 -2.17 5.03 -0.32
C GLU A 186 -3.70 4.86 -0.37
N CYS A 187 -4.24 4.09 0.57
CA CYS A 187 -5.64 3.67 0.66
C CYS A 187 -6.11 2.95 -0.62
N GLY A 188 -7.41 2.97 -0.87
CA GLY A 188 -8.02 2.41 -2.06
C GLY A 188 -9.36 3.09 -2.28
N VAL A 189 -9.66 3.40 -3.54
CA VAL A 189 -10.86 4.12 -3.91
C VAL A 189 -11.42 3.56 -5.21
N TYR A 190 -12.75 3.48 -5.30
CA TYR A 190 -13.45 2.78 -6.38
C TYR A 190 -13.03 3.22 -7.80
N TRP A 191 -12.70 4.50 -7.99
CA TRP A 191 -12.31 5.01 -9.31
C TRP A 191 -10.90 4.56 -9.75
N ALA A 192 -10.09 4.06 -8.82
CA ALA A 192 -8.75 3.54 -9.08
C ALA A 192 -8.74 2.03 -9.39
N ALA A 193 -9.86 1.32 -9.18
CA ALA A 193 -9.94 -0.15 -9.28
C ALA A 193 -9.47 -0.75 -10.62
N LYS A 194 -9.49 0.02 -11.70
CA LYS A 194 -8.98 -0.44 -13.01
C LYS A 194 -7.48 -0.29 -13.21
N GLN A 195 -6.82 0.54 -12.39
CA GLN A 195 -5.42 0.93 -12.60
C GLN A 195 -4.52 0.66 -11.40
N LEU A 196 -5.09 0.50 -10.21
CA LEU A 196 -4.34 0.24 -8.98
C LEU A 196 -4.22 -1.27 -8.75
N HIS A 197 -3.01 -1.77 -8.53
CA HIS A 197 -2.78 -3.18 -8.23
C HIS A 197 -2.84 -3.46 -6.72
N TYR A 198 -2.30 -2.54 -5.91
CA TYR A 198 -2.34 -2.66 -4.45
C TYR A 198 -2.53 -1.31 -3.75
N GLY A 199 -3.22 -1.34 -2.61
CA GLY A 199 -3.53 -0.16 -1.81
C GLY A 199 -3.03 -0.30 -0.38
N GLU A 200 -2.21 0.63 0.08
CA GLU A 200 -1.67 0.63 1.44
C GLU A 200 -2.48 1.55 2.34
N GLY A 201 -3.21 1.01 3.32
CA GLY A 201 -4.10 1.79 4.19
C GLY A 201 -5.58 1.55 3.94
N ILE A 202 -5.92 0.63 3.04
CA ILE A 202 -7.27 0.02 2.98
C ILE A 202 -7.58 -0.65 4.32
N MET A 203 -6.59 -1.34 4.90
CA MET A 203 -6.69 -1.93 6.23
C MET A 203 -6.32 -0.92 7.33
N ASN A 204 -7.27 -0.63 8.23
CA ASN A 204 -7.07 0.24 9.38
C ASN A 204 -7.95 -0.15 10.57
N PHE A 205 -7.38 -0.16 11.78
CA PHE A 205 -8.06 -0.42 13.07
C PHE A 205 -7.95 0.77 14.02
N ASP A 206 -7.80 1.99 13.50
CA ASP A 206 -7.88 3.20 14.31
C ASP A 206 -9.31 3.41 14.84
N ASN A 207 -9.66 2.66 15.89
CA ASN A 207 -10.97 2.69 16.53
C ASN A 207 -11.26 4.04 17.22
N LEU A 208 -10.23 4.89 17.42
CA LEU A 208 -10.44 6.25 17.92
C LEU A 208 -11.02 7.15 16.83
N ARG A 209 -10.59 6.95 15.58
CA ARG A 209 -11.12 7.67 14.42
C ARG A 209 -12.35 6.99 13.81
N PHE A 210 -12.43 5.66 13.88
CA PHE A 210 -13.47 4.85 13.25
C PHE A 210 -14.10 3.89 14.27
N PRO A 211 -15.00 4.38 15.15
CA PRO A 211 -15.69 3.52 16.11
C PRO A 211 -16.65 2.58 15.36
N GLY A 212 -16.58 1.29 15.67
CA GLY A 212 -17.48 0.30 15.07
C GLY A 212 -16.94 -1.13 15.15
N ILE A 213 -17.69 -2.05 14.55
CA ILE A 213 -17.26 -3.43 14.33
C ILE A 213 -16.61 -3.48 12.94
N PRO A 214 -15.34 -3.90 12.81
CA PRO A 214 -14.70 -4.00 11.50
C PRO A 214 -15.41 -5.01 10.60
N VAL A 215 -15.73 -4.59 9.38
CA VAL A 215 -16.35 -5.41 8.33
C VAL A 215 -15.56 -5.18 7.04
N PRO A 216 -15.28 -6.23 6.24
CA PRO A 216 -14.47 -6.12 5.02
C PRO A 216 -15.24 -5.53 3.83
N LEU A 217 -15.88 -4.36 4.00
CA LEU A 217 -16.71 -3.75 2.96
C LEU A 217 -15.94 -3.49 1.65
N PHE A 218 -14.65 -3.13 1.75
CA PHE A 218 -13.81 -2.95 0.56
C PHE A 218 -13.56 -4.29 -0.14
N ASN A 219 -13.12 -5.32 0.59
CA ASN A 219 -12.84 -6.63 0.02
C ASN A 219 -14.11 -7.31 -0.54
N LEU A 220 -15.27 -7.12 0.08
CA LEU A 220 -16.56 -7.60 -0.44
C LEU A 220 -16.88 -7.08 -1.85
N VAL A 221 -16.27 -5.97 -2.29
CA VAL A 221 -16.49 -5.38 -3.61
C VAL A 221 -15.27 -5.53 -4.53
N TYR A 222 -14.06 -5.51 -3.96
CA TYR A 222 -12.81 -5.34 -4.73
C TYR A 222 -11.69 -6.33 -4.36
N HIS A 223 -11.97 -7.43 -3.65
CA HIS A 223 -10.92 -8.39 -3.25
C HIS A 223 -10.18 -9.00 -4.46
N ASP A 224 -10.91 -9.31 -5.53
CA ASP A 224 -10.39 -9.81 -6.81
C ASP A 224 -9.84 -8.70 -7.73
N SER A 225 -9.82 -7.45 -7.25
CA SER A 225 -9.48 -6.26 -8.05
C SER A 225 -8.24 -5.52 -7.51
N ILE A 226 -8.22 -5.16 -6.22
CA ILE A 226 -7.11 -4.44 -5.59
C ILE A 226 -6.64 -5.21 -4.35
N VAL A 227 -5.34 -5.51 -4.30
CA VAL A 227 -4.71 -6.13 -3.13
C VAL A 227 -4.64 -5.12 -1.97
N ALA A 228 -5.27 -5.44 -0.85
CA ALA A 228 -5.34 -4.55 0.31
C ALA A 228 -4.21 -4.81 1.32
N TYR A 229 -3.53 -3.74 1.74
CA TYR A 229 -2.51 -3.76 2.79
C TYR A 229 -2.85 -2.78 3.93
N TRP A 230 -2.20 -2.96 5.08
CA TRP A 230 -2.20 -1.97 6.17
C TRP A 230 -1.37 -0.76 5.83
N HIS A 231 -1.79 0.40 6.30
CA HIS A 231 -1.04 1.65 6.23
C HIS A 231 0.39 1.50 6.79
N GLN A 232 1.39 2.15 6.20
CA GLN A 232 2.81 2.12 6.57
C GLN A 232 3.06 2.73 7.95
N GLY A 233 2.20 3.67 8.35
CA GLY A 233 2.17 4.17 9.71
C GLY A 233 1.68 3.12 10.72
N TRP A 234 1.04 2.04 10.27
CA TRP A 234 0.45 1.00 11.12
C TRP A 234 0.54 -0.41 10.48
N PRO A 235 1.74 -0.94 10.21
CA PRO A 235 1.96 -2.30 9.67
C PRO A 235 1.81 -3.37 10.76
N LEU A 236 1.88 -4.68 10.44
CA LEU A 236 1.66 -5.75 11.43
C LEU A 236 2.53 -5.64 12.68
N ASN A 237 3.80 -5.29 12.51
CA ASN A 237 4.75 -5.11 13.61
C ASN A 237 4.54 -3.81 14.41
N ARG A 238 3.42 -3.10 14.21
CA ARG A 238 2.93 -2.01 15.04
C ARG A 238 1.48 -2.29 15.47
N GLY A 239 1.24 -2.27 16.78
CA GLY A 239 -0.06 -2.56 17.37
C GLY A 239 -0.28 -4.06 17.65
N PRO A 240 -1.54 -4.52 17.74
CA PRO A 240 -1.87 -5.89 18.15
C PRO A 240 -1.65 -6.88 17.00
N ILE A 241 -0.42 -7.36 16.84
CA ILE A 241 -0.01 -8.19 15.70
C ILE A 241 -0.92 -9.41 15.46
N LYS A 242 -1.33 -10.09 16.54
CA LYS A 242 -2.19 -11.27 16.45
C LYS A 242 -3.56 -10.92 15.86
N THR A 243 -4.18 -9.84 16.32
CA THR A 243 -5.48 -9.38 15.81
C THR A 243 -5.39 -9.00 14.33
N LYS A 244 -4.31 -8.31 13.94
CA LYS A 244 -4.12 -7.87 12.55
C LYS A 244 -3.86 -9.04 11.60
N PHE A 245 -3.01 -9.97 12.00
CA PHE A 245 -2.78 -11.21 11.26
C PHE A 245 -4.08 -12.01 11.07
N LEU A 246 -4.89 -12.14 12.12
CA LEU A 246 -6.20 -12.81 12.02
C LEU A 246 -7.15 -12.05 11.07
N ALA A 247 -7.12 -10.72 11.07
CA ALA A 247 -7.91 -9.93 10.13
C ALA A 247 -7.43 -10.08 8.68
N ASP A 248 -6.12 -10.17 8.44
CA ASP A 248 -5.58 -10.46 7.11
C ASP A 248 -6.05 -11.82 6.60
N LEU A 249 -6.04 -12.85 7.44
CA LEU A 249 -6.59 -14.16 7.08
C LEU A 249 -8.08 -14.07 6.76
N LEU A 250 -8.86 -13.44 7.64
CA LEU A 250 -10.30 -13.32 7.49
C LEU A 250 -10.69 -12.55 6.22
N TYR A 251 -9.91 -11.54 5.85
CA TYR A 251 -10.21 -10.67 4.71
C TYR A 251 -9.49 -11.09 3.43
N GLY A 252 -8.69 -12.16 3.49
CA GLY A 252 -7.95 -12.71 2.36
C GLY A 252 -6.76 -11.86 1.92
N ASN A 253 -6.25 -10.99 2.79
CA ASN A 253 -5.19 -10.04 2.47
C ASN A 253 -3.79 -10.61 2.74
N PRO A 254 -2.77 -10.14 2.00
CA PRO A 254 -1.37 -10.36 2.37
C PRO A 254 -0.97 -9.48 3.56
N THR A 255 0.13 -9.83 4.23
CA THR A 255 0.61 -9.08 5.41
C THR A 255 1.64 -8.01 5.03
N SER A 256 1.55 -6.80 5.58
CA SER A 256 2.56 -5.73 5.44
C SER A 256 3.39 -5.50 6.70
N TRP A 257 4.67 -5.15 6.52
CA TRP A 257 5.66 -4.99 7.57
C TRP A 257 6.60 -3.83 7.26
N ASN A 258 6.94 -3.01 8.26
CA ASN A 258 7.98 -1.98 8.08
C ASN A 258 9.21 -2.28 8.91
N PHE A 259 10.36 -2.30 8.25
CA PHE A 259 11.60 -2.73 8.86
C PHE A 259 12.71 -1.67 8.80
N ASN A 260 13.31 -1.45 9.96
CA ASN A 260 14.69 -1.02 10.08
C ASN A 260 15.52 -2.19 10.62
N SER A 261 16.83 -2.00 10.78
CA SER A 261 17.74 -3.05 11.27
C SER A 261 17.40 -3.61 12.65
N GLU A 262 16.76 -2.82 13.52
CA GLU A 262 16.34 -3.28 14.84
C GLU A 262 15.03 -4.06 14.77
N THR A 263 14.01 -3.49 14.13
CA THR A 263 12.69 -4.13 14.04
C THR A 263 12.74 -5.40 13.21
N TYR A 264 13.57 -5.47 12.16
CA TYR A 264 13.78 -6.69 11.40
C TYR A 264 14.29 -7.82 12.31
N ARG A 265 15.38 -7.58 13.06
CA ARG A 265 15.93 -8.58 14.00
C ARG A 265 14.91 -9.03 15.03
N LYS A 266 14.11 -8.10 15.56
CA LYS A 266 13.08 -8.37 16.56
C LYS A 266 11.97 -9.28 16.03
N PHE A 267 11.47 -9.00 14.82
CA PHE A 267 10.27 -9.64 14.28
C PHE A 267 10.55 -10.73 13.23
N ARG A 268 11.82 -10.97 12.89
CA ARG A 268 12.27 -11.97 11.90
C ARG A 268 11.59 -13.34 12.05
N SER A 269 11.57 -13.87 13.27
CA SER A 269 10.97 -15.19 13.53
C SER A 269 9.46 -15.17 13.35
N GLU A 270 8.80 -14.07 13.72
CA GLU A 270 7.35 -13.91 13.61
C GLU A 270 6.92 -13.71 12.16
N LEU A 271 7.68 -12.91 11.39
CA LEU A 271 7.55 -12.77 9.94
C LEU A 271 7.54 -14.14 9.26
N LYS A 272 8.50 -15.02 9.59
CA LYS A 272 8.58 -16.39 9.03
C LYS A 272 7.32 -17.22 9.33
N GLN A 273 6.86 -17.21 10.57
CA GLN A 273 5.69 -18.02 10.97
C GLN A 273 4.40 -17.51 10.32
N ILE A 274 4.20 -16.19 10.31
CA ILE A 274 3.03 -15.55 9.69
C ILE A 274 3.05 -15.77 8.18
N PHE A 275 4.19 -15.55 7.52
CA PHE A 275 4.33 -15.76 6.09
C PHE A 275 3.94 -17.18 5.68
N LYS A 276 4.37 -18.21 6.43
CA LYS A 276 4.05 -19.62 6.14
C LYS A 276 2.55 -19.88 6.06
N VAL A 277 1.73 -19.19 6.84
CA VAL A 277 0.28 -19.35 6.85
C VAL A 277 -0.38 -18.40 5.85
N ALA A 278 -0.15 -17.09 5.99
CA ALA A 278 -0.81 -16.07 5.19
C ALA A 278 -0.54 -16.24 3.69
N SER A 279 0.72 -16.53 3.31
CA SER A 279 1.06 -16.66 1.89
C SER A 279 0.38 -17.87 1.23
N ARG A 280 0.16 -18.97 1.96
CA ARG A 280 -0.54 -20.15 1.43
C ARG A 280 -1.99 -19.85 1.14
N LEU A 281 -2.68 -19.21 2.09
CA LEU A 281 -4.06 -18.79 1.89
C LEU A 281 -4.14 -17.79 0.73
N HIS A 282 -3.36 -16.71 0.78
CA HIS A 282 -3.40 -15.67 -0.23
C HIS A 282 -3.15 -16.22 -1.65
N ARG A 283 -2.21 -17.16 -1.85
CA ARG A 283 -1.99 -17.79 -3.16
C ARG A 283 -3.21 -18.52 -3.71
N GLU A 284 -4.06 -19.05 -2.83
CA GLU A 284 -5.25 -19.79 -3.24
C GLU A 284 -6.42 -18.86 -3.59
N ILE A 285 -6.54 -17.73 -2.88
CA ILE A 285 -7.71 -16.87 -2.97
C ILE A 285 -7.45 -15.47 -3.56
N CYS A 286 -6.21 -15.08 -3.89
CA CYS A 286 -5.91 -13.69 -4.26
C CYS A 286 -6.64 -13.13 -5.49
N PHE A 287 -7.26 -13.99 -6.30
CA PHE A 287 -8.10 -13.61 -7.44
C PHE A 287 -9.58 -13.98 -7.25
N ASP A 288 -9.95 -14.47 -6.06
CA ASP A 288 -11.32 -14.83 -5.76
C ASP A 288 -12.15 -13.60 -5.40
N GLU A 289 -13.42 -13.60 -5.78
CA GLU A 289 -14.41 -12.72 -5.18
C GLU A 289 -14.62 -13.13 -3.71
N MET A 290 -14.69 -12.16 -2.79
CA MET A 290 -15.19 -12.42 -1.44
C MET A 290 -16.72 -12.42 -1.49
N VAL A 291 -17.32 -13.60 -1.68
CA VAL A 291 -18.76 -13.75 -1.94
C VAL A 291 -19.63 -13.60 -0.68
N ASN A 292 -19.06 -13.72 0.53
CA ASN A 292 -19.81 -13.58 1.76
C ASN A 292 -18.93 -13.16 2.95
N HIS A 293 -19.53 -12.45 3.90
CA HIS A 293 -18.98 -12.21 5.23
C HIS A 293 -20.10 -12.23 6.27
N ARG A 294 -19.92 -12.95 7.38
CA ARG A 294 -20.93 -13.06 8.45
C ARG A 294 -20.34 -13.15 9.84
N PHE A 295 -21.10 -12.67 10.81
CA PHE A 295 -20.86 -12.91 12.23
C PHE A 295 -21.50 -14.24 12.65
N LEU A 296 -20.75 -15.07 13.36
CA LEU A 296 -21.20 -16.38 13.85
C LEU A 296 -21.64 -16.35 15.32
N THR A 297 -21.38 -15.26 16.03
CA THR A 297 -21.75 -15.04 17.44
C THR A 297 -22.43 -13.68 17.63
N GLU A 298 -23.32 -13.59 18.62
CA GLU A 298 -24.08 -12.36 18.94
C GLU A 298 -23.18 -11.19 19.39
N ASP A 299 -21.99 -11.49 19.90
CA ASP A 299 -20.98 -10.50 20.29
C ASP A 299 -20.06 -10.06 19.13
N TYR A 300 -20.28 -10.59 17.92
CA TYR A 300 -19.54 -10.28 16.70
C TYR A 300 -18.05 -10.67 16.72
N LEU A 301 -17.60 -11.43 17.72
CA LEU A 301 -16.20 -11.80 17.91
C LEU A 301 -15.79 -13.03 17.10
N VAL A 302 -16.74 -13.84 16.64
CA VAL A 302 -16.47 -14.91 15.68
C VAL A 302 -17.03 -14.52 14.32
N GLN A 303 -16.16 -14.50 13.32
CA GLN A 303 -16.46 -14.02 11.97
C GLN A 303 -16.04 -15.05 10.94
N GLU A 304 -16.77 -15.11 9.82
CA GLU A 304 -16.46 -15.96 8.68
C GLU A 304 -16.49 -15.13 7.38
N SER A 305 -15.53 -15.39 6.50
CA SER A 305 -15.58 -14.97 5.10
C SER A 305 -15.53 -16.18 4.17
N GLU A 306 -16.25 -16.10 3.05
CA GLU A 306 -16.29 -17.12 1.99
C GLU A 306 -15.82 -16.49 0.67
N PHE A 307 -15.01 -17.24 -0.07
CA PHE A 307 -14.42 -16.83 -1.34
C PHE A 307 -15.00 -17.64 -2.50
N SER A 308 -14.92 -17.14 -3.73
CA SER A 308 -15.52 -17.78 -4.92
C SER A 308 -14.99 -19.19 -5.21
N SER A 309 -13.78 -19.54 -4.79
CA SER A 309 -13.25 -20.91 -4.83
C SER A 309 -13.96 -21.88 -3.86
N GLY A 310 -14.80 -21.35 -2.97
CA GLY A 310 -15.43 -22.04 -1.85
C GLY A 310 -14.51 -22.23 -0.65
N VAL A 311 -13.33 -21.61 -0.63
CA VAL A 311 -12.52 -21.48 0.59
C VAL A 311 -13.28 -20.62 1.60
N LYS A 312 -13.29 -21.06 2.86
CA LYS A 312 -13.87 -20.30 3.98
C LYS A 312 -12.81 -20.08 5.05
N VAL A 313 -12.85 -18.91 5.67
CA VAL A 313 -11.99 -18.56 6.80
C VAL A 313 -12.85 -18.14 7.96
N ILE A 314 -12.76 -18.87 9.07
CA ILE A 314 -13.42 -18.51 10.33
C ILE A 314 -12.35 -18.03 11.31
N VAL A 315 -12.60 -16.90 11.96
CA VAL A 315 -11.71 -16.32 12.96
C VAL A 315 -12.46 -16.07 14.25
N ASN A 316 -11.84 -16.41 15.38
CA ASN A 316 -12.34 -16.14 16.72
C ASN A 316 -11.48 -15.05 17.39
N PHE A 317 -11.95 -13.81 17.42
CA PHE A 317 -11.36 -12.69 18.15
C PHE A 317 -11.76 -12.66 19.65
N GLY A 318 -12.59 -13.61 20.06
CA GLY A 318 -13.16 -13.69 21.40
C GLY A 318 -12.19 -14.24 22.45
N ARG A 319 -12.70 -14.31 23.68
CA ARG A 319 -11.99 -14.86 24.85
C ARG A 319 -12.42 -16.28 25.20
N LYS A 320 -13.43 -16.80 24.52
CA LYS A 320 -13.96 -18.15 24.71
C LYS A 320 -13.75 -18.94 23.43
N GLU A 321 -13.58 -20.24 23.59
CA GLU A 321 -13.57 -21.19 22.49
C GLU A 321 -14.89 -21.14 21.71
N TYR A 322 -14.79 -21.28 20.39
CA TYR A 322 -15.93 -21.41 19.49
C TYR A 322 -15.97 -22.83 18.93
N VAL A 323 -17.14 -23.47 18.97
CA VAL A 323 -17.34 -24.83 18.45
C VAL A 323 -18.47 -24.78 17.44
N SER A 324 -18.21 -25.33 16.24
CA SER A 324 -19.19 -25.46 15.16
C SER A 324 -19.05 -26.83 14.48
N ALA A 325 -19.91 -27.12 13.51
CA ALA A 325 -19.81 -28.33 12.70
C ALA A 325 -18.48 -28.40 11.91
N GLU A 326 -17.87 -27.26 11.59
CA GLU A 326 -16.60 -27.18 10.86
C GLU A 326 -15.38 -27.45 11.75
N GLY A 327 -15.53 -27.27 13.07
CA GLY A 327 -14.46 -27.54 14.03
C GLY A 327 -14.47 -26.61 15.25
N ARG A 328 -13.40 -26.77 16.04
CA ARG A 328 -13.13 -26.00 17.27
C ARG A 328 -12.07 -24.93 17.00
N ILE A 329 -12.35 -23.71 17.44
CA ILE A 329 -11.48 -22.54 17.26
C ILE A 329 -11.21 -21.91 18.63
N GLU A 330 -9.98 -22.03 19.09
CA GLU A 330 -9.51 -21.43 20.34
C GLU A 330 -9.62 -19.89 20.31
N PRO A 331 -9.66 -19.22 21.48
CA PRO A 331 -9.58 -17.77 21.57
C PRO A 331 -8.39 -17.20 20.79
N MET A 332 -8.63 -16.16 19.98
CA MET A 332 -7.64 -15.60 19.07
C MET A 332 -7.08 -16.67 18.11
N GLY A 333 -7.95 -17.52 17.59
CA GLY A 333 -7.64 -18.61 16.67
C GLY A 333 -8.35 -18.44 15.33
N TYR A 334 -8.03 -19.32 14.38
CA TYR A 334 -8.66 -19.36 13.06
C TYR A 334 -8.82 -20.80 12.57
N LEU A 335 -9.72 -20.99 11.60
CA LEU A 335 -9.90 -22.21 10.83
C LEU A 335 -10.03 -21.85 9.35
N ILE A 336 -9.21 -22.48 8.50
CA ILE A 336 -9.30 -22.35 7.03
C ILE A 336 -9.89 -23.65 6.51
N ILE A 337 -11.04 -23.56 5.85
CA ILE A 337 -11.80 -24.68 5.31
C ILE A 337 -11.67 -24.62 3.80
N LYS A 338 -11.29 -25.74 3.19
CA LYS A 338 -11.15 -25.86 1.74
C LYS A 338 -12.13 -26.91 1.23
N ASN A 339 -12.79 -26.64 0.12
CA ASN A 339 -13.63 -27.63 -0.54
C ASN A 339 -12.78 -28.86 -0.91
N GLN A 340 -13.18 -30.05 -0.43
CA GLN A 340 -12.51 -31.32 -0.77
C GLN A 340 -12.89 -31.86 -2.17
N SER A 341 -13.31 -31.00 -3.10
CA SER A 341 -13.81 -31.42 -4.42
C SER A 341 -12.73 -31.88 -5.42
N GLU A 342 -11.45 -31.92 -5.03
CA GLU A 342 -10.37 -32.50 -5.87
C GLU A 342 -9.76 -33.80 -5.34
N LYS A 343 -10.41 -34.49 -4.39
CA LYS A 343 -9.98 -35.85 -4.01
C LYS A 343 -10.57 -36.99 -4.85
N ASN A 344 -11.42 -36.71 -5.84
CA ASN A 344 -12.00 -37.74 -6.70
C ASN A 344 -12.28 -37.22 -8.12
N LYS A 345 -11.23 -36.93 -8.91
CA LYS A 345 -11.31 -36.99 -10.37
C LYS A 345 -10.03 -37.62 -10.95
N ILE A 346 -10.17 -38.94 -11.15
CA ILE A 346 -9.37 -39.93 -11.89
C ILE A 346 -8.06 -40.37 -11.24
#